data_AF-A0A972U3C7-F1
#
_entry.id   AF-A0A972U3C7-F1
#
_cell.length_a   1.000
_cell.length_b   1.000
_cell.length_c   1.000
_cell.angle_alpha   90.00
_cell.angle_beta   90.00
_cell.angle_gamma   90.00
#
_symmetry.space_group_name_H-M   'P 1'
#
loop_
_entity.id
_entity.type
_entity.pdbx_description
1 polymer ?
#
loop_
_entity_poly.entity_id
_entity_poly.type
_entity_poly.pdbx_seq_one_letter_code
_entity_poly.pdbx_strand_id
1 'polypeptide(L)'
;MRRYLTHICAAVFATLVTAALILFPAGAAHAQPPTLVDSTPAAGATVENVSRIELRFSEPVRIPADSVRLTTLAGEAIATGTPVATAPLVVTIPVETPQSGSQVLSWL
;
A
#
# COMPACT_ATOMS: atom_id res chain seq x y z
N MET A 1 -23.08 -41.64 -69.33
CA MET A 1 -24.12 -40.88 -68.60
C MET A 1 -23.88 -40.98 -67.10
N ARG A 2 -23.68 -39.83 -66.46
CA ARG A 2 -23.82 -39.51 -65.02
C ARG A 2 -23.02 -40.33 -63.98
N ARG A 3 -21.76 -39.94 -63.78
CA ARG A 3 -21.04 -40.10 -62.50
C ARG A 3 -21.62 -39.08 -61.51
N TYR A 4 -22.33 -39.58 -60.51
CA TYR A 4 -22.96 -38.79 -59.47
C TYR A 4 -21.97 -38.52 -58.32
N LEU A 5 -21.86 -37.24 -57.98
CA LEU A 5 -21.86 -36.79 -56.58
C LEU A 5 -20.67 -37.23 -55.71
N THR A 6 -19.45 -36.77 -56.04
CA THR A 6 -18.43 -36.54 -55.01
C THR A 6 -18.94 -35.41 -54.12
N HIS A 7 -19.47 -35.79 -52.96
CA HIS A 7 -19.89 -34.90 -51.90
C HIS A 7 -18.72 -34.01 -51.48
N ILE A 8 -18.67 -32.81 -52.07
CA ILE A 8 -17.97 -31.64 -51.54
C ILE A 8 -18.74 -31.23 -50.28
N CYS A 9 -18.59 -32.03 -49.22
CA CYS A 9 -18.91 -31.67 -47.86
C CYS A 9 -17.57 -31.42 -47.15
N ALA A 10 -16.86 -30.39 -47.62
CA ALA A 10 -15.72 -29.80 -46.92
C ALA A 10 -16.23 -29.01 -45.70
N ALA A 11 -16.86 -29.72 -44.77
CA ALA A 11 -17.40 -29.16 -43.53
C ALA A 11 -17.50 -30.26 -42.47
N VAL A 12 -16.35 -30.74 -42.00
CA VAL A 12 -16.27 -31.48 -40.73
C VAL A 12 -15.09 -30.91 -39.94
N PHE A 13 -15.40 -29.87 -39.15
CA PHE A 13 -14.93 -29.68 -37.77
C PHE A 13 -13.73 -30.55 -37.34
N ALA A 14 -12.50 -30.05 -37.55
CA ALA A 14 -11.31 -30.57 -36.87
C ALA A 14 -10.95 -29.61 -35.73
N THR A 15 -11.52 -29.91 -34.58
CA THR A 15 -11.31 -29.28 -33.28
C THR A 15 -9.91 -29.50 -32.73
N LEU A 16 -9.38 -28.44 -32.09
CA LEU A 16 -8.47 -28.44 -30.94
C LEU A 16 -7.00 -28.90 -31.12
N VAL A 17 -6.12 -28.21 -30.37
CA VAL A 17 -4.68 -28.44 -30.13
C VAL A 17 -3.78 -27.84 -31.22
N THR A 18 -3.15 -26.68 -31.03
CA THR A 18 -1.94 -26.59 -30.19
C THR A 18 -1.80 -25.19 -29.61
N ALA A 19 -2.21 -25.06 -28.35
CA ALA A 19 -1.80 -23.99 -27.46
C ALA A 19 -0.33 -24.19 -27.08
N ALA A 20 0.49 -23.14 -27.17
CA ALA A 20 1.64 -22.87 -26.29
C ALA A 20 2.35 -21.59 -26.75
N LEU A 21 1.64 -20.47 -26.82
CA LEU A 21 2.29 -19.16 -26.72
C LEU A 21 2.65 -18.96 -25.24
N ILE A 22 3.83 -19.47 -24.90
CA ILE A 22 4.77 -18.99 -23.87
C ILE A 22 4.07 -18.32 -22.69
N LEU A 23 3.79 -19.13 -21.65
CA LEU A 23 3.72 -18.62 -20.28
C LEU A 23 5.06 -17.92 -20.01
N PHE A 24 5.10 -16.60 -20.16
CA PHE A 24 5.93 -15.83 -19.26
C PHE A 24 5.23 -15.96 -17.91
N PRO A 25 5.81 -16.60 -16.88
CA PRO A 25 5.42 -16.19 -15.55
C PRO A 25 5.73 -14.69 -15.52
N ALA A 26 4.69 -13.85 -15.47
CA ALA A 26 4.87 -12.51 -14.98
C ALA A 26 5.47 -12.72 -13.60
N GLY A 27 6.80 -12.62 -13.49
CA GLY A 27 7.48 -12.70 -12.22
C GLY A 27 6.77 -11.70 -11.35
N ALA A 28 6.10 -12.20 -10.30
CA ALA A 28 5.50 -11.32 -9.33
C ALA A 28 6.63 -10.43 -8.85
N ALA A 29 6.68 -9.18 -9.32
CA ALA A 29 7.58 -8.21 -8.78
C ALA A 29 7.23 -8.20 -7.29
N HIS A 30 8.14 -8.70 -6.45
CA HIS A 30 7.98 -8.64 -5.02
C HIS A 30 8.03 -7.15 -4.67
N ALA A 31 6.87 -6.48 -4.72
CA ALA A 31 6.72 -5.12 -4.24
C ALA A 31 7.01 -5.21 -2.75
N GLN A 32 8.15 -4.66 -2.35
CA GLN A 32 8.50 -4.58 -0.95
C GLN A 32 7.46 -3.66 -0.29
N PRO A 33 6.89 -4.01 0.88
CA PRO A 33 5.90 -3.14 1.50
C PRO A 33 6.52 -1.77 1.81
N PRO A 34 5.71 -0.69 1.83
CA PRO A 34 6.19 0.62 2.23
C PRO A 34 6.84 0.56 3.62
N THR A 35 8.02 1.15 3.74
CA THR A 35 8.77 1.22 5.00
C THR A 35 8.87 2.67 5.45
N LEU A 36 8.96 2.91 6.76
CA LEU A 36 9.26 4.24 7.28
C LEU A 36 10.75 4.54 7.01
N VAL A 37 11.02 5.66 6.36
CA VAL A 37 12.36 6.14 6.03
C VAL A 37 12.87 7.10 7.11
N ASP A 38 12.04 8.10 7.47
CA ASP A 38 12.35 9.06 8.52
C ASP A 38 11.07 9.61 9.17
N SER A 39 11.26 10.31 10.30
CA SER A 39 10.20 11.04 10.99
C SER A 39 10.70 12.38 11.53
N THR A 40 9.79 13.34 11.66
CA THR A 40 10.03 14.60 12.36
C THR A 40 8.93 14.83 13.41
N PRO A 41 9.25 14.90 14.71
CA PRO A 41 10.56 14.69 15.31
C PRO A 41 11.15 13.30 15.00
N ALA A 42 12.48 13.21 14.97
CA ALA A 42 13.15 11.92 14.82
C ALA A 42 12.82 11.00 16.00
N ALA A 43 12.80 9.69 15.78
CA ALA A 43 12.57 8.73 16.85
C ALA A 43 13.59 8.94 18.00
N GLY A 44 13.08 9.07 19.23
CA GLY A 44 13.89 9.34 20.41
C GLY A 44 14.34 10.80 20.59
N ALA A 45 13.97 11.71 19.68
CA ALA A 45 14.26 13.14 19.85
C ALA A 45 13.52 13.71 21.06
N THR A 46 14.19 14.59 21.79
CA THR A 46 13.57 15.45 22.81
C THR A 46 13.29 16.81 22.19
N VAL A 47 12.04 17.24 22.23
CA VAL A 47 11.58 18.53 21.70
C VAL A 47 10.79 19.28 22.77
N GLU A 48 10.87 20.61 22.76
CA GLU A 48 10.15 21.45 23.71
C GLU A 48 8.64 21.47 23.43
N ASN A 49 8.25 21.38 22.16
CA ASN A 49 6.86 21.34 21.74
C ASN A 49 6.72 20.49 20.47
N VAL A 50 5.60 19.77 20.35
CA VAL A 50 5.24 19.00 19.15
C VAL A 50 3.79 19.27 18.80
N SER A 51 3.54 19.99 17.72
CA SER A 51 2.18 20.23 17.20
C SER A 51 1.80 19.31 16.05
N ARG A 52 2.80 18.62 15.48
CA ARG A 52 2.63 17.66 14.39
C ARG A 52 3.78 16.67 14.36
N ILE A 53 3.49 15.49 13.85
CA ILE A 53 4.48 14.47 13.52
C ILE A 53 4.43 14.25 12.01
N GLU A 54 5.58 14.35 11.35
CA GLU A 54 5.73 14.02 9.94
C GLU A 54 6.39 12.65 9.82
N LEU A 55 5.82 11.80 8.97
CA LEU A 55 6.33 10.48 8.66
C LEU A 55 6.62 10.42 7.16
N ARG A 56 7.85 10.02 6.80
CA ARG A 56 8.22 9.78 5.41
C ARG A 56 8.37 8.29 5.14
N PHE A 57 7.73 7.84 4.08
CA PHE A 57 7.72 6.44 3.68
C PHE A 57 8.54 6.21 2.40
N SER A 58 8.95 4.96 2.16
CA SER A 58 9.68 4.57 0.94
C SER A 58 8.78 4.60 -0.31
N GLU A 59 7.48 4.47 -0.10
CA GLU A 59 6.44 4.44 -1.13
C GLU A 59 5.18 5.15 -0.61
N PRO A 60 4.27 5.61 -1.49
CA PRO A 60 3.03 6.26 -1.06
C PRO A 60 2.19 5.34 -0.18
N VAL A 61 1.73 5.86 0.96
CA VAL A 61 0.86 5.14 1.90
C VAL A 61 -0.47 5.87 2.08
N ARG A 62 -1.52 5.10 2.38
CA ARG A 62 -2.81 5.65 2.83
C ARG A 62 -3.02 5.21 4.27
N ILE A 63 -3.03 6.17 5.20
CA ILE A 63 -3.25 5.91 6.62
C ILE A 63 -4.68 6.37 6.96
N PRO A 64 -5.60 5.46 7.32
CA PRO A 64 -6.92 5.81 7.82
C PRO A 64 -6.84 6.68 9.09
N ALA A 65 -7.83 7.53 9.31
CA ALA A 65 -7.87 8.40 10.48
C ALA A 65 -7.80 7.62 11.80
N ASP A 66 -8.54 6.51 11.87
CA ASP A 66 -8.67 5.69 13.08
C ASP A 66 -7.50 4.69 13.26
N SER A 67 -6.57 4.65 12.31
CA SER A 67 -5.41 3.73 12.34
C SER A 67 -4.25 4.27 13.16
N VAL A 68 -4.20 5.58 13.44
CA VAL A 68 -3.07 6.20 14.16
C VAL A 68 -3.37 6.27 15.66
N ARG A 69 -2.38 5.92 16.47
CA ARG A 69 -2.44 6.03 17.93
C ARG A 69 -1.16 6.67 18.45
N LEU A 70 -1.33 7.77 19.16
CA LEU A 70 -0.27 8.38 19.96
C LEU A 70 -0.55 8.08 21.43
N THR A 71 0.41 7.49 22.13
CA THR A 71 0.26 7.14 23.54
C THR A 71 1.45 7.58 24.38
N THR A 72 1.26 7.84 25.66
CA THR A 72 2.37 7.93 26.62
C THR A 72 2.99 6.55 26.85
N LEU A 73 4.15 6.49 27.53
CA LEU A 73 4.72 5.21 27.98
C LEU A 73 3.82 4.45 28.97
N ALA A 74 2.89 5.13 29.64
CA ALA A 74 1.89 4.51 30.51
C ALA A 74 0.69 3.93 29.72
N GLY A 75 0.65 4.12 28.39
CA GLY A 75 -0.43 3.67 27.53
C GLY A 75 -1.64 4.61 27.47
N GLU A 76 -1.55 5.81 28.03
CA GLU A 76 -2.61 6.81 27.94
C GLU A 76 -2.65 7.38 26.51
N ALA A 77 -3.85 7.47 25.94
CA ALA A 77 -4.04 7.99 24.59
C ALA A 77 -3.93 9.52 24.56
N ILE A 78 -3.20 10.03 23.57
CA ILE A 78 -3.06 11.45 23.28
C ILE A 78 -3.89 11.77 22.03
N ALA A 79 -4.67 12.85 22.10
CA ALA A 79 -5.50 13.27 20.98
C ALA A 79 -4.66 13.69 19.77
N THR A 80 -4.95 13.09 18.62
CA THR A 80 -4.36 13.40 17.33
C THR A 80 -5.44 13.80 16.33
N GLY A 81 -5.11 14.73 15.44
CA GLY A 81 -5.98 15.05 14.32
C GLY A 81 -5.91 14.01 13.20
N THR A 82 -6.72 14.21 12.16
CA THR A 82 -6.74 13.35 10.97
C THR A 82 -5.36 13.34 10.28
N PRO A 83 -4.74 12.18 10.03
CA PRO A 83 -3.54 12.07 9.21
C PRO A 83 -3.81 12.54 7.79
N VAL A 84 -2.94 13.38 7.25
CA VAL A 84 -3.06 13.92 5.89
C VAL A 84 -1.79 13.63 5.12
N ALA A 85 -1.91 13.09 3.91
CA ALA A 85 -0.80 13.02 2.97
C ALA A 85 -0.52 14.44 2.45
N THR A 86 0.58 15.04 2.91
CA THR A 86 0.99 16.40 2.53
C THR A 86 1.92 16.41 1.33
N ALA A 87 2.58 15.28 1.06
CA ALA A 87 3.35 15.01 -0.15
C ALA A 87 3.23 13.52 -0.53
N PRO A 88 3.68 13.10 -1.74
CA PRO A 88 3.50 11.72 -2.21
C PRO A 88 4.01 10.64 -1.23
N LEU A 89 5.06 10.96 -0.48
CA LEU A 89 5.71 10.04 0.47
C LEU A 89 5.63 10.54 1.91
N VAL A 90 4.90 11.62 2.19
CA VAL A 90 4.90 12.28 3.50
C VAL A 90 3.48 12.34 4.04
N VAL A 91 3.32 11.83 5.26
CA VAL A 91 2.09 11.92 6.04
C VAL A 91 2.33 12.84 7.23
N THR A 92 1.43 13.78 7.44
CA THR A 92 1.44 14.67 8.61
C THR A 92 0.31 14.30 9.54
N ILE A 93 0.63 14.11 10.81
CA ILE A 93 -0.30 13.78 11.89
C ILE A 93 -0.33 14.97 12.85
N PRO A 94 -1.43 15.73 12.92
CA PRO A 94 -1.58 16.80 13.91
C PRO A 94 -1.62 16.22 15.33
N VAL A 95 -0.96 16.90 16.27
CA VAL A 95 -1.04 16.60 17.71
C VAL A 95 -1.90 17.69 18.34
N GLU A 96 -3.09 17.34 18.80
CA GLU A 96 -4.06 18.34 19.28
C GLU A 96 -3.73 18.80 20.70
N THR A 97 -3.34 17.85 21.55
CA THR A 97 -3.00 18.11 22.96
C THR A 97 -1.62 17.56 23.26
N PRO A 98 -0.54 18.29 22.95
CA PRO A 98 0.81 17.84 23.28
C PRO A 98 0.96 17.68 24.79
N GLN A 99 1.41 16.50 25.21
CA GLN A 99 1.76 16.23 26.60
C GLN A 99 3.27 16.19 26.77
N SER A 100 3.75 16.52 27.97
CA SER A 100 5.17 16.34 28.30
C SER A 100 5.49 14.86 28.56
N GLY A 101 6.73 14.46 28.31
CA GLY A 101 7.21 13.10 28.56
C GLY A 101 7.37 12.26 27.29
N SER A 102 7.70 10.99 27.48
CA SER A 102 7.96 10.08 26.36
C SER A 102 6.66 9.54 25.78
N GLN A 103 6.56 9.61 24.46
CA GLN A 103 5.37 9.24 23.68
C GLN A 103 5.74 8.21 22.61
N VAL A 104 4.77 7.38 22.24
CA VAL A 104 4.89 6.32 21.23
C VAL A 104 3.80 6.54 20.19
N LEU A 105 4.21 6.64 18.93
CA LEU A 105 3.31 6.68 17.79
C LEU A 105 3.25 5.28 17.15
N SER A 106 2.04 4.78 16.91
CA SER A 106 1.79 3.51 16.20
C SER A 106 0.70 3.66 15.15
N TRP A 107 0.76 2.84 14.11
CA TRP A 107 -0.23 2.79 13.03
C TRP A 107 -0.47 1.34 12.57
N LEU A 108 -1.70 1.06 12.12
CA LEU A 108 -2.16 -0.25 11.61
C LEU A 108 -2.77 -0.14 10.20
#